data_AF-A0A920J8F9-F1
#
_entry.id   AF-A0A920J8F9-F1
#
_cell.length_a   1.000
_cell.length_b   1.000
_cell.length_c   1.000
_cell.angle_alpha   90.00
_cell.angle_beta   90.00
_cell.angle_gamma   90.00
#
_symmetry.space_group_name_H-M   'P 1'
#
loop_
_entity.id
_entity.type
_entity.pdbx_description
1 polymer ?
#
loop_
_entity_poly.entity_id
_entity_poly.type
_entity_poly.pdbx_seq_one_letter_code
_entity_poly.pdbx_strand_id
1 'polypeptide(L)' 'MRQMQGSMSGRGGPMSFGKSKAKLMEGGKVKTIFKDVAGCEEAKQDVQELVDYLKIQLDLKKLVGKYQEVS' A
#
# COMPACT_ATOMS: atom_id res chain seq x y z
N MET A 1 25.53 39.99 23.58
CA MET A 1 26.09 38.62 23.64
C MET A 1 25.92 37.98 22.27
N ARG A 2 27.01 37.44 21.72
CA ARG A 2 27.07 36.76 20.44
C ARG A 2 27.13 35.25 20.71
N GLN A 3 26.07 34.54 20.34
CA GLN A 3 26.03 33.10 20.08
C GLN A 3 25.22 33.00 18.79
N MET A 4 25.78 32.93 17.59
CA MET A 4 26.74 31.95 17.08
C MET A 4 26.25 30.52 17.34
N GLN A 5 26.12 29.78 16.23
CA GLN A 5 25.90 28.33 16.17
C GLN A 5 24.42 27.93 16.26
N GLY A 6 23.77 27.45 15.21
CA GLY A 6 24.26 27.02 13.92
C GLY A 6 23.18 26.18 13.25
N SER A 7 23.30 26.03 11.94
CA SER A 7 22.80 24.86 11.22
C SER A 7 21.30 24.60 11.38
N MET A 8 20.48 25.48 10.81
CA MET A 8 19.11 25.13 10.38
C MET A 8 19.14 24.26 9.11
N SER A 9 20.17 23.44 8.96
CA SER A 9 20.40 22.51 7.86
C SER A 9 20.53 21.11 8.44
N GLY A 10 19.45 20.34 8.29
CA GLY A 10 19.43 18.91 8.59
C GLY A 10 18.73 18.59 9.91
N ARG A 11 17.73 17.71 9.83
CA ARG A 11 17.09 17.04 10.98
C ARG A 11 16.08 17.89 11.78
N GLY A 12 14.92 18.15 11.16
CA GLY A 12 13.66 18.07 11.91
C GLY A 12 13.33 19.22 12.87
N GLY A 13 13.35 20.48 12.39
CA GLY A 13 12.72 21.59 13.13
C GLY A 13 11.19 21.41 13.28
N PRO A 14 10.52 22.25 14.10
CA PRO A 14 9.08 22.19 14.39
C PRO A 14 8.15 22.18 13.16
N MET A 15 8.64 22.51 11.97
CA MET A 15 7.98 22.27 10.68
C MET A 15 7.89 20.79 10.24
N SER A 16 8.39 19.84 11.03
CA SER A 16 8.26 18.39 10.74
C SER A 16 7.06 17.74 11.43
N PHE A 17 6.39 18.47 12.34
CA PHE A 17 5.15 18.02 12.97
C PHE A 17 4.00 18.17 11.98
N GLY A 18 3.61 17.07 11.33
CA GLY A 18 2.52 17.06 10.33
C GLY A 18 2.85 16.34 9.02
N LYS A 19 4.10 15.92 8.79
CA LYS A 19 4.41 15.07 7.63
C LYS A 19 3.81 13.68 7.88
N SER A 20 2.87 13.30 7.02
CA SER A 20 2.18 12.00 7.05
C SER A 20 3.18 10.84 7.22
N LYS A 21 2.91 9.94 8.17
CA LYS A 21 3.69 8.69 8.36
C LYS A 21 3.40 7.65 7.26
N ALA A 22 2.61 7.99 6.24
CA ALA A 22 2.24 7.07 5.17
C ALA A 22 3.51 6.53 4.48
N LYS A 23 3.69 5.22 4.58
CA LYS A 23 4.75 4.51 3.88
C LYS A 23 4.26 4.30 2.45
N LEU A 24 4.79 5.07 1.50
CA LEU A 24 4.62 4.79 0.08
C LEU A 24 5.28 3.44 -0.20
N MET A 25 4.46 2.41 -0.34
CA MET A 25 4.90 1.12 -0.84
C MET A 25 4.82 1.22 -2.36
N GLU A 26 5.95 1.49 -3.03
CA GLU A 26 6.07 1.12 -4.43
C GLU A 26 5.69 -0.35 -4.56
N GLY A 27 4.91 -0.71 -5.58
CA GLY A 27 4.26 -2.02 -5.77
C GLY A 27 5.23 -3.20 -5.86
N GLY A 28 5.94 -3.49 -4.78
CA GLY A 28 6.78 -4.64 -4.60
C GLY A 28 5.93 -5.87 -4.27
N LYS A 29 6.49 -7.05 -4.56
CA LYS A 29 5.88 -8.34 -4.28
C LYS A 29 5.44 -8.38 -2.80
N VAL A 30 4.13 -8.42 -2.57
CA VAL A 30 3.57 -8.76 -1.26
C VAL A 30 4.13 -10.13 -0.90
N LYS A 31 4.95 -10.20 0.15
CA LYS A 31 5.70 -11.42 0.47
C LYS A 31 4.87 -12.46 1.22
N THR A 32 3.80 -12.03 1.89
CA THR A 32 2.98 -12.85 2.78
C THR A 32 1.64 -13.16 2.13
N ILE A 33 1.22 -14.42 2.20
CA ILE A 33 -0.07 -14.89 1.69
C ILE A 33 -0.94 -15.44 2.84
N PHE A 34 -2.23 -15.67 2.59
CA PHE A 34 -3.15 -16.21 3.61
C PHE A 34 -2.70 -17.55 4.23
N LYS A 35 -1.87 -18.33 3.50
CA LYS A 35 -1.27 -19.57 4.02
C LYS A 35 -0.25 -19.33 5.13
N ASP A 36 0.30 -18.13 5.23
CA ASP A 36 1.35 -17.76 6.20
C ASP A 36 0.78 -17.22 7.52
N VAL A 37 -0.56 -17.15 7.64
CA VAL A 37 -1.27 -16.71 8.86
C VAL A 37 -1.89 -17.95 9.50
N ALA A 38 -1.88 -18.08 10.83
CA ALA A 38 -2.49 -19.21 11.55
C ALA A 38 -3.46 -18.71 12.63
N GLY A 39 -4.56 -19.44 12.86
CA GLY A 39 -5.49 -19.16 13.97
C GLY A 39 -6.50 -18.03 13.73
N CYS A 40 -6.65 -17.58 12.48
CA CYS A 40 -7.55 -16.48 12.11
C CYS A 40 -8.51 -16.92 10.99
N GLU A 41 -9.08 -18.10 11.13
CA GLU A 41 -9.73 -18.80 10.01
C GLU A 41 -11.06 -18.14 9.63
N GLU A 42 -11.79 -17.60 10.61
CA GLU A 42 -12.98 -16.77 10.40
C GLU A 42 -12.63 -15.46 9.68
N ALA A 43 -11.65 -14.71 10.21
CA ALA A 43 -11.23 -13.44 9.62
C ALA A 43 -10.65 -13.59 8.19
N LYS A 44 -10.05 -14.75 7.87
CA LYS A 44 -9.62 -15.05 6.49
C LYS A 44 -10.81 -15.27 5.57
N GLN A 45 -11.87 -15.96 6.02
CA GLN A 45 -13.06 -16.20 5.22
C GLN A 45 -13.77 -14.89 4.87
N ASP A 46 -13.93 -13.99 5.85
CA ASP A 46 -14.57 -12.69 5.64
C ASP A 46 -13.84 -11.83 4.59
N VAL A 47 -12.51 -11.83 4.61
CA VAL A 47 -11.70 -11.05 3.67
C VAL A 47 -11.54 -11.75 2.32
N GLN A 48 -11.74 -13.07 2.26
CA GLN A 48 -11.66 -13.85 1.02
C GLN A 48 -12.67 -13.38 -0.01
N GLU A 49 -13.90 -13.07 0.41
CA GLU A 49 -14.95 -12.54 -0.48
C GLU A 49 -14.54 -11.22 -1.15
N LEU A 50 -13.94 -10.31 -0.38
CA LEU A 50 -13.46 -9.03 -0.91
C LEU A 50 -12.32 -9.24 -1.91
N VAL A 51 -11.40 -10.16 -1.61
CA VAL A 51 -10.30 -10.50 -2.52
C VAL A 51 -10.83 -11.08 -3.83
N ASP A 52 -11.82 -11.96 -3.76
CA ASP A 52 -12.39 -12.60 -4.95
C ASP A 52 -13.23 -11.62 -5.78
N TYR A 53 -13.96 -10.70 -5.13
CA TYR A 53 -14.58 -9.56 -5.82
C TYR A 53 -13.57 -8.73 -6.61
N LEU A 54 -12.42 -8.38 -6.00
CA LEU A 54 -11.39 -7.58 -6.65
C LEU A 54 -10.73 -8.33 -7.82
N LYS A 55 -10.52 -9.65 -7.70
CA LYS A 55 -9.99 -10.47 -8.81
C LYS A 55 -10.94 -10.53 -9.99
N ILE A 56 -12.23 -10.78 -9.75
CA ILE A 56 -13.25 -10.83 -10.81
C ILE A 56 -13.28 -9.51 -11.58
N GLN A 57 -13.25 -8.37 -10.88
CA GLN A 57 -13.20 -7.04 -11.51
C GLN A 57 -11.96 -6.87 -12.40
N LEU A 58 -10.80 -7.34 -11.95
CA LEU A 58 -9.57 -7.26 -12.73
C LEU A 58 -9.62 -8.17 -13.97
N ASP A 59 -10.15 -9.38 -13.84
CA ASP A 59 -10.21 -10.34 -14.94
C ASP A 59 -11.27 -9.94 -15.98
N LEU A 60 -12.41 -9.36 -15.55
CA LEU A 60 -13.38 -8.74 -16.45
C LEU A 60 -12.76 -7.57 -17.23
N LYS A 61 -12.03 -6.67 -16.56
CA LYS A 61 -11.35 -5.55 -17.23
C LYS A 61 -10.34 -6.04 -18.27
N LYS A 62 -9.55 -7.08 -17.95
CA LYS A 62 -8.61 -7.69 -18.91
C LYS A 62 -9.35 -8.33 -20.08
N LEU A 63 -10.44 -9.02 -19.82
CA LEU A 63 -11.24 -9.70 -20.84
C LEU A 63 -11.84 -8.68 -21.82
N VAL A 64 -12.46 -7.61 -21.32
CA VAL A 64 -12.96 -6.49 -22.16
C VAL A 64 -11.83 -5.86 -22.99
N GLY A 65 -10.68 -5.62 -22.38
CA GLY A 65 -9.50 -5.09 -23.10
C GLY A 65 -9.07 -5.99 -24.26
N LYS A 66 -9.05 -7.32 -24.06
CA LYS A 66 -8.75 -8.28 -25.12
C LYS A 66 -9.78 -8.28 -26.26
N TYR A 67 -11.07 -8.14 -25.95
CA TYR A 67 -12.09 -8.05 -27.00
C TYR A 67 -11.97 -6.75 -27.81
N GLN A 68 -11.53 -5.66 -27.18
CA GLN A 68 -11.38 -4.36 -27.83
C GLN A 68 -10.10 -4.25 -28.68
N GLU A 69 -9.07 -5.06 -28.42
CA GLU A 69 -7.87 -5.15 -29.27
C GLU A 69 -8.06 -6.03 -30.53
N VAL A 70 -9.09 -6.88 -30.54
CA VAL A 70 -9.34 -7.84 -31.64
C VAL A 70 -10.46 -7.39 -32.59
N SER A 71 -11.16 -6.30 -32.27
CA SER A 71 -12.09 -5.60 -33.16
C SER A 71 -11.42 -4.43 -33.86
#